data_AF-A0A7W0KJW7-F1
#
_entry.id   AF-A0A7W0KJW7-F1
#
_cell.length_a   1.000
_cell.length_b   1.000
_cell.length_c   1.000
_cell.angle_alpha   90.00
_cell.angle_beta   90.00
_cell.angle_gamma   90.00
#
_symmetry.space_group_name_H-M   'P 1'
#
loop_
_entity.id
_entity.type
_entity.pdbx_description
1 polymer ?
#
loop_
_entity_poly.entity_id
_entity_poly.type
_entity_poly.pdbx_seq_one_letter_code
_entity_poly.pdbx_strand_id
1 'polypeptide(L)'
;MPTTLTVLTAAAGARDEFADAPSYLDVTGSEIIFVLIGVITLGAALLCVTSRNVVRAALWLVVALGGLAGLYLVLTAELVAIVQILIYVGAVVVLLLFGLMVTRAPIGRQPDLDTPNRPVAVVVAVAAFGLLVAALIDAFRFAYLNLDSTGQGSPETIGGALFGSWVLPFEVLSVLLLAALIGAIAVTRRDVGAPGRR
;
A
#
# COMPACT_ATOMS: atom_id res chain seq x y z
N MET A 1 31.45 -56.61 -16.80
CA MET A 1 31.04 -56.41 -15.39
C MET A 1 31.16 -54.94 -14.88
N PRO A 2 31.10 -53.84 -15.68
CA PRO A 2 31.08 -52.48 -15.11
C PRO A 2 29.68 -51.81 -15.04
N THR A 3 28.61 -52.47 -15.50
CA THR A 3 27.30 -51.83 -15.73
C THR A 3 26.49 -51.53 -14.45
N THR A 4 26.69 -52.29 -13.38
CA THR A 4 25.88 -52.15 -12.16
C THR A 4 26.25 -50.91 -11.32
N LEU A 5 27.53 -50.50 -11.36
CA LEU A 5 28.04 -49.37 -10.56
C LEU A 5 27.62 -48.02 -11.16
N THR A 6 27.56 -47.91 -12.49
CA THR A 6 27.10 -46.71 -13.20
C THR A 6 25.60 -46.45 -13.03
N VAL A 7 24.78 -47.51 -12.96
CA VAL A 7 23.34 -47.38 -12.71
C VAL A 7 23.08 -46.92 -11.27
N LEU A 8 23.90 -47.38 -10.32
CA LEU A 8 23.74 -47.00 -8.90
C LEU A 8 24.13 -45.53 -8.65
N THR A 9 25.17 -45.02 -9.31
CA THR A 9 25.56 -43.61 -9.23
C THR A 9 24.62 -42.69 -9.98
N ALA A 10 24.09 -43.10 -11.14
CA ALA A 10 23.03 -42.36 -11.83
C ALA A 10 21.73 -42.30 -11.01
N ALA A 11 21.37 -43.40 -10.34
CA ALA A 11 20.22 -43.44 -9.45
C ALA A 11 20.43 -42.65 -8.14
N ALA A 12 21.68 -42.52 -7.67
CA ALA A 12 22.01 -41.67 -6.53
C ALA A 12 21.92 -40.17 -6.90
N GLY A 13 22.46 -39.77 -8.05
CA GLY A 13 22.35 -38.39 -8.54
C GLY A 13 20.91 -37.95 -8.78
N ALA A 14 20.07 -38.83 -9.33
CA ALA A 14 18.64 -38.56 -9.48
C ALA A 14 17.92 -38.40 -8.14
N ARG A 15 18.30 -39.16 -7.10
CA ARG A 15 17.71 -39.05 -5.75
C ARG A 15 18.01 -37.71 -5.09
N ASP A 16 19.21 -37.18 -5.29
CA ASP A 16 19.58 -35.86 -4.78
C ASP A 16 18.86 -34.73 -5.56
N GLU A 17 18.66 -34.91 -6.87
CA GLU A 17 17.89 -33.99 -7.73
C GLU A 17 16.38 -33.97 -7.38
N PHE A 18 15.83 -35.07 -6.87
CA PHE A 18 14.45 -35.13 -6.35
C PHE A 18 14.33 -34.74 -4.86
N ALA A 19 15.43 -34.68 -4.11
CA ALA A 19 15.46 -34.19 -2.73
C ALA A 19 15.44 -32.66 -2.66
N ASP A 20 15.92 -31.99 -3.71
CA ASP A 20 15.94 -30.54 -3.90
C ASP A 20 14.72 -30.02 -4.68
N ALA A 21 13.66 -30.84 -4.79
CA ALA A 21 12.39 -30.35 -5.30
C ALA A 21 11.81 -29.36 -4.27
N PRO A 22 11.63 -28.06 -4.61
CA PRO A 22 11.15 -27.06 -3.66
C PRO A 22 9.83 -27.54 -3.10
N SER A 23 9.83 -27.87 -1.81
CA SER A 23 8.64 -28.42 -1.20
C SER A 23 7.66 -27.27 -1.03
N TYR A 24 6.43 -27.43 -1.52
CA TYR A 24 5.36 -26.42 -1.37
C TYR A 24 4.96 -26.17 0.10
N LEU A 25 5.67 -26.78 1.06
CA LEU A 25 5.52 -26.64 2.50
C LEU A 25 6.66 -25.84 3.15
N ASP A 26 7.70 -25.47 2.39
CA ASP A 26 8.76 -24.59 2.89
C ASP A 26 8.28 -23.15 2.86
N VAL A 27 7.37 -22.83 3.80
CA VAL A 27 6.91 -21.46 4.00
C VAL A 27 8.13 -20.61 4.35
N THR A 28 8.45 -19.69 3.45
CA THR A 28 9.62 -18.83 3.60
C THR A 28 9.34 -17.82 4.72
N GLY A 29 10.34 -17.44 5.51
CA GLY A 29 10.16 -16.46 6.59
C GLY A 29 9.57 -15.13 6.10
N SER A 30 9.90 -14.72 4.88
CA SER A 30 9.33 -13.54 4.20
C SER A 30 7.83 -13.66 3.95
N GLU A 31 7.31 -14.84 3.58
CA GLU A 31 5.89 -15.09 3.32
C GLU A 31 5.08 -15.00 4.62
N ILE A 32 5.61 -15.54 5.72
CA ILE A 32 5.00 -15.44 7.05
C ILE A 32 4.89 -13.97 7.45
N ILE A 33 5.98 -13.22 7.32
CA ILE A 33 6.02 -11.79 7.66
C ILE A 33 5.06 -11.01 6.75
N PHE A 34 5.04 -11.30 5.45
CA PHE A 34 4.13 -10.69 4.48
C PHE A 34 2.67 -10.87 4.89
N VAL A 35 2.26 -12.11 5.18
CA VAL A 35 0.88 -12.42 5.58
C VAL A 35 0.54 -11.78 6.92
N LEU A 36 1.45 -11.84 7.89
CA LEU A 36 1.26 -11.23 9.21
C LEU A 36 1.03 -9.72 9.11
N ILE A 37 1.93 -9.01 8.42
CA ILE A 37 1.81 -7.56 8.19
C ILE A 37 0.54 -7.27 7.38
N GLY A 38 0.22 -8.10 6.39
CA GLY A 38 -0.99 -7.98 5.58
C GLY A 38 -2.27 -8.06 6.42
N VAL A 39 -2.38 -9.04 7.32
CA VAL A 39 -3.52 -9.18 8.24
C VAL A 39 -3.61 -7.99 9.19
N ILE A 40 -2.49 -7.53 9.75
CA ILE A 40 -2.45 -6.35 10.62
C ILE A 40 -2.90 -5.10 9.86
N THR A 41 -2.42 -4.92 8.63
CA THR A 41 -2.77 -3.79 7.76
C THR A 41 -4.25 -3.78 7.41
N LEU A 42 -4.80 -4.95 7.06
CA LEU A 42 -6.21 -5.11 6.74
C LEU A 42 -7.10 -4.87 7.97
N GLY A 43 -6.70 -5.39 9.14
CA GLY A 43 -7.37 -5.11 10.41
C GLY A 43 -7.36 -3.62 10.76
N ALA A 44 -6.21 -2.95 10.60
CA ALA A 44 -6.08 -1.52 10.82
C ALA A 44 -6.95 -0.70 9.85
N ALA A 45 -7.00 -1.06 8.57
CA ALA A 45 -7.86 -0.42 7.57
C ALA A 45 -9.36 -0.57 7.93
N LEU A 46 -9.77 -1.78 8.36
CA LEU A 46 -11.14 -2.02 8.81
C LEU A 46 -11.48 -1.19 10.05
N LEU A 47 -10.58 -1.13 11.03
CA LEU A 47 -10.74 -0.31 12.24
C LEU A 47 -10.73 1.19 11.93
N CYS A 48 -9.99 1.63 10.92
CA CYS A 48 -10.01 3.02 10.44
C CYS A 48 -11.41 3.41 9.95
N VAL A 49 -12.02 2.59 9.08
CA VAL A 49 -13.33 2.91 8.48
C VAL A 49 -14.50 2.66 9.44
N THR A 50 -14.37 1.72 10.38
CA THR A 50 -15.43 1.40 11.35
C THR A 50 -15.34 2.25 12.63
N SER A 51 -14.21 2.92 12.87
CA SER A 51 -14.04 3.79 14.05
C SER A 51 -14.94 5.01 13.98
N ARG A 52 -15.74 5.18 15.03
CA ARG A 52 -16.66 6.33 15.18
C ARG A 52 -15.97 7.61 15.64
N ASN A 53 -14.78 7.49 16.22
CA ASN A 53 -13.97 8.64 16.62
C ASN A 53 -12.97 8.93 15.50
N VAL A 54 -13.05 10.13 14.92
CA VAL A 54 -12.25 10.51 13.74
C VAL A 54 -10.75 10.54 14.05
N VAL A 55 -10.36 10.94 15.27
CA VAL A 55 -8.95 10.91 15.70
C VAL A 55 -8.47 9.46 15.80
N ARG A 56 -9.28 8.57 16.39
CA ARG A 56 -8.95 7.14 16.47
C ARG A 56 -8.87 6.51 15.07
N ALA A 57 -9.78 6.89 14.16
CA ALA A 57 -9.75 6.45 12.77
C ALA A 57 -8.43 6.85 12.09
N ALA A 58 -8.03 8.12 12.25
CA ALA A 58 -6.77 8.62 11.71
C ALA A 58 -5.52 7.94 12.32
N LEU A 59 -5.55 7.53 13.60
CA LEU A 59 -4.47 6.73 14.18
C LEU A 59 -4.41 5.31 13.60
N TRP A 60 -5.56 4.67 13.36
CA TRP A 60 -5.60 3.38 12.66
C TRP A 60 -5.12 3.50 11.21
N LEU A 61 -5.35 4.65 10.56
CA LEU A 61 -4.81 4.94 9.24
C LEU A 61 -3.27 4.98 9.25
N VAL A 62 -2.64 5.55 10.30
CA VAL A 62 -1.17 5.49 10.46
C VAL A 62 -0.69 4.05 10.50
N VAL A 63 -1.36 3.19 11.27
CA VAL A 63 -0.99 1.77 11.37
C VAL A 63 -1.15 1.06 10.03
N ALA A 64 -2.22 1.33 9.28
CA ALA A 64 -2.42 0.75 7.95
C ALA A 64 -1.36 1.21 6.94
N LEU A 65 -1.04 2.51 6.90
CA LEU A 65 -0.03 3.06 5.99
C LEU A 65 1.40 2.62 6.35
N GLY A 66 1.69 2.50 7.66
CA GLY A 66 2.95 1.92 8.14
C GLY A 66 3.07 0.43 7.82
N GLY A 67 1.97 -0.31 7.92
CA GLY A 67 1.89 -1.71 7.48
C GLY A 67 2.16 -1.86 5.98
N LEU A 68 1.59 -0.99 5.14
CA LEU A 68 1.90 -0.93 3.71
C LEU A 68 3.38 -0.65 3.44
N ALA A 69 4.00 0.27 4.19
CA ALA A 69 5.45 0.50 4.08
C ALA A 69 6.26 -0.77 4.43
N GLY A 70 5.84 -1.51 5.46
CA GLY A 70 6.42 -2.80 5.79
C GLY A 70 6.28 -3.84 4.67
N LEU A 71 5.10 -3.92 4.03
CA LEU A 71 4.89 -4.78 2.87
C LEU A 71 5.79 -4.39 1.69
N TYR A 72 5.99 -3.10 1.44
CA TYR A 72 6.93 -2.64 0.40
C TYR A 72 8.36 -3.08 0.68
N LEU A 73 8.82 -3.07 1.95
CA LEU A 73 10.15 -3.59 2.29
C LEU A 73 10.26 -5.10 2.02
N VAL A 74 9.24 -5.88 2.41
CA VAL A 74 9.21 -7.33 2.13
C VAL A 74 9.22 -7.60 0.62
N LEU A 75 8.62 -6.73 -0.17
CA LEU A 75 8.59 -6.79 -1.64
C LEU A 75 9.83 -6.16 -2.30
N THR A 76 10.90 -5.85 -1.55
CA THR A 76 12.14 -5.22 -2.06
C THR A 76 11.96 -3.84 -2.70
N ALA A 77 10.88 -3.13 -2.36
CA ALA A 77 10.53 -1.79 -2.82
C ALA A 77 10.99 -0.71 -1.81
N GLU A 78 12.31 -0.61 -1.61
CA GLU A 78 12.93 0.20 -0.55
C GLU A 78 12.62 1.70 -0.66
N LEU A 79 12.82 2.30 -1.84
CA LEU A 79 12.53 3.73 -2.03
C LEU A 79 11.05 4.02 -1.76
N VAL A 80 10.16 3.16 -2.26
CA VAL A 80 8.71 3.32 -2.11
C VAL A 80 8.32 3.22 -0.63
N ALA A 81 8.91 2.28 0.12
CA ALA A 81 8.68 2.15 1.55
C ALA A 81 9.09 3.41 2.34
N ILE A 82 10.27 3.96 2.05
CA ILE A 82 10.77 5.17 2.73
C ILE A 82 9.88 6.37 2.38
N VAL A 83 9.54 6.55 1.11
CA VAL A 83 8.62 7.61 0.66
C VAL A 83 7.23 7.44 1.27
N GLN A 84 6.75 6.21 1.44
CA GLN A 84 5.47 5.90 2.10
C GLN A 84 5.45 6.44 3.54
N ILE A 85 6.51 6.20 4.29
CA ILE A 85 6.63 6.70 5.67
C ILE A 85 6.78 8.23 5.66
N LEU A 86 7.66 8.78 4.83
CA LEU A 86 7.96 10.21 4.82
C LEU A 86 6.74 11.06 4.43
N ILE A 87 6.06 10.69 3.34
CA ILE A 87 4.97 11.50 2.77
C ILE A 87 3.63 11.14 3.42
N TYR A 88 3.23 9.86 3.39
CA TYR A 88 1.89 9.50 3.84
C TYR A 88 1.78 9.52 5.36
N VAL A 89 2.68 8.84 6.07
CA VAL A 89 2.65 8.82 7.53
C VAL A 89 3.15 10.15 8.10
N GLY A 90 4.26 10.68 7.59
CA GLY A 90 4.94 11.85 8.13
C GLY A 90 4.27 13.19 7.81
N ALA A 91 3.83 13.41 6.57
CA ALA A 91 3.28 14.70 6.15
C ALA A 91 1.75 14.69 6.07
N VAL A 92 1.17 13.79 5.27
CA VAL A 92 -0.26 13.80 4.93
C VAL A 92 -1.13 13.51 6.15
N VAL A 93 -0.86 12.41 6.87
CA VAL A 93 -1.68 12.05 8.04
C VAL A 93 -1.49 13.04 9.18
N VAL A 94 -0.27 13.55 9.39
CA VAL A 94 -0.02 14.58 10.41
C VAL A 94 -0.79 15.87 10.10
N LEU A 95 -0.76 16.35 8.85
CA LEU A 95 -1.55 17.50 8.41
C LEU A 95 -3.06 17.25 8.58
N LEU A 96 -3.52 16.06 8.22
CA LEU A 96 -4.91 15.63 8.41
C LEU A 96 -5.29 15.69 9.89
N LEU A 97 -4.47 15.12 10.79
CA LEU A 97 -4.69 15.14 12.23
C LEU A 97 -4.75 16.57 12.78
N PHE A 98 -3.82 17.45 12.39
CA PHE A 98 -3.87 18.86 12.76
C PHE A 98 -5.16 19.53 12.29
N GLY A 99 -5.56 19.31 11.04
CA GLY A 99 -6.81 19.85 10.48
C GLY A 99 -8.05 19.35 11.23
N LEU A 100 -8.11 18.06 11.55
CA LEU A 100 -9.20 17.46 12.32
C LEU A 100 -9.29 18.01 13.75
N MET A 101 -8.14 18.22 14.40
CA MET A 101 -8.10 18.76 15.76
C MET A 101 -8.53 20.23 15.78
N VAL A 102 -8.10 21.04 14.80
CA VAL A 102 -8.50 22.45 14.68
C VAL A 102 -10.00 22.59 14.42
N THR A 103 -10.57 21.72 13.60
CA THR A 103 -12.01 21.74 13.25
C THR A 103 -12.92 21.18 14.34
N ARG A 104 -12.37 20.75 15.49
CA ARG A 104 -13.10 20.08 16.59
C ARG A 104 -13.99 18.96 16.05
N ALA A 105 -13.39 18.07 15.24
CA ALA A 105 -14.09 16.95 14.62
C ALA A 105 -14.99 16.21 15.65
N PRO A 106 -16.27 15.92 15.33
CA PRO A 106 -17.22 15.36 16.29
C PRO A 106 -16.68 14.11 17.00
N ILE A 107 -16.78 14.12 18.33
CA ILE A 107 -16.38 13.00 19.20
C ILE A 107 -17.67 12.30 19.66
N GLY A 108 -18.26 11.43 18.83
CA GLY A 108 -19.43 10.65 19.25
C GLY A 108 -20.38 10.22 18.14
N ARG A 109 -21.49 9.57 18.55
CA ARG A 109 -22.55 9.09 17.66
C ARG A 109 -23.45 10.26 17.26
N GLN A 110 -23.42 10.64 15.99
CA GLN A 110 -24.39 11.57 15.40
C GLN A 110 -25.41 10.76 14.60
N PRO A 111 -26.68 10.64 15.07
CA PRO A 111 -27.74 9.95 14.34
C PRO A 111 -27.97 10.50 12.92
N ASP A 112 -27.62 11.78 12.72
CA ASP A 112 -27.80 12.52 11.47
C ASP A 112 -26.80 12.12 10.37
N LEU A 113 -25.71 11.42 10.72
CA LEU A 113 -24.73 10.89 9.77
C LEU A 113 -24.99 9.43 9.38
N ASP A 114 -25.98 8.78 9.99
CA ASP A 114 -26.33 7.40 9.71
C ASP A 114 -27.33 7.34 8.53
N THR A 115 -26.84 7.07 7.32
CA THR A 115 -27.71 6.95 6.14
C THR A 115 -28.48 5.61 6.14
N PRO A 116 -29.78 5.59 5.80
CA PRO A 116 -30.56 4.35 5.65
C PRO A 116 -30.04 3.43 4.52
N ASN A 117 -29.15 3.94 3.65
CA ASN A 117 -28.57 3.22 2.51
C ASN A 117 -27.37 2.34 2.89
N ARG A 118 -27.04 2.20 4.18
CA ARG A 118 -26.00 1.28 4.68
C ARG A 118 -26.05 -0.14 4.10
N PRO A 119 -27.20 -0.84 4.04
CA PRO A 119 -27.24 -2.19 3.47
C PRO A 119 -26.87 -2.18 1.98
N VAL A 120 -27.32 -1.17 1.22
CA VAL A 120 -26.95 -1.02 -0.19
C VAL A 120 -25.45 -0.78 -0.33
N ALA A 121 -24.86 0.08 0.51
CA ALA A 121 -23.42 0.32 0.50
C ALA A 121 -22.60 -0.94 0.80
N VAL A 122 -23.05 -1.78 1.74
CA VAL A 122 -22.41 -3.07 2.05
C VAL A 122 -22.52 -4.03 0.86
N VAL A 123 -23.70 -4.13 0.23
CA VAL A 123 -23.89 -4.97 -0.96
C VAL A 123 -22.95 -4.53 -2.09
N VAL A 124 -22.85 -3.23 -2.35
CA VAL A 124 -21.94 -2.68 -3.37
C VAL A 124 -20.49 -2.95 -3.02
N ALA A 125 -20.08 -2.76 -1.75
CA ALA A 125 -18.71 -3.03 -1.32
C ALA A 125 -18.34 -4.52 -1.48
N VAL A 126 -19.23 -5.44 -1.11
CA VAL A 126 -19.02 -6.89 -1.26
C VAL A 126 -19.01 -7.30 -2.73
N ALA A 127 -19.91 -6.75 -3.55
CA ALA A 127 -19.94 -7.02 -4.98
C ALA A 127 -18.66 -6.51 -5.67
N ALA A 128 -18.21 -5.29 -5.35
CA ALA A 128 -16.96 -4.73 -5.87
C ALA A 128 -15.74 -5.54 -5.40
N PHE A 129 -15.69 -5.93 -4.13
CA PHE A 129 -14.62 -6.79 -3.60
C PHE A 129 -14.60 -8.16 -4.32
N GLY A 130 -15.75 -8.82 -4.46
CA GLY A 130 -15.85 -10.09 -5.17
C GLY A 130 -15.44 -9.98 -6.63
N LEU A 131 -15.83 -8.90 -7.32
CA LEU A 131 -15.42 -8.63 -8.69
C LEU A 131 -13.90 -8.41 -8.79
N LEU A 132 -13.31 -7.63 -7.90
CA LEU A 132 -11.86 -7.39 -7.87
C LEU A 132 -11.08 -8.68 -7.59
N VAL A 133 -11.54 -9.51 -6.66
CA VAL A 133 -10.92 -10.81 -6.37
C VAL A 133 -11.04 -11.75 -7.57
N ALA A 134 -12.21 -11.83 -8.20
CA ALA A 134 -12.41 -12.65 -9.39
C ALA A 134 -11.51 -12.19 -10.56
N ALA A 135 -11.42 -10.89 -10.79
CA ALA A 135 -10.54 -10.31 -11.81
C ALA A 135 -9.07 -10.58 -11.51
N LEU A 136 -8.66 -10.48 -10.24
CA LEU A 136 -7.28 -10.77 -9.83
C LEU A 136 -6.93 -12.24 -10.04
N ILE A 137 -7.82 -13.16 -9.64
CA ILE A 137 -7.61 -14.59 -9.83
C ILE A 137 -7.55 -14.92 -11.33
N ASP A 138 -8.48 -14.40 -12.15
CA ASP A 138 -8.48 -14.68 -13.58
C ASP A 138 -7.24 -14.14 -14.30
N ALA A 139 -6.79 -12.94 -13.93
CA ALA A 139 -5.61 -12.31 -14.51
C ALA A 139 -4.29 -13.00 -14.12
N PHE A 140 -4.17 -13.47 -12.87
CA PHE A 140 -2.89 -13.95 -12.32
C PHE A 140 -2.81 -15.45 -12.05
N ARG A 141 -3.89 -16.24 -12.28
CA ARG A 141 -3.89 -17.70 -12.02
C ARG A 141 -2.79 -18.50 -12.71
N PHE A 142 -2.23 -17.99 -13.81
CA PHE A 142 -1.13 -18.62 -14.55
C PHE A 142 0.14 -17.76 -14.58
N ALA A 143 0.16 -16.66 -13.83
CA ALA A 143 1.31 -15.77 -13.79
C ALA A 143 2.41 -16.41 -12.92
N TYR A 144 3.57 -16.66 -13.53
CA TYR A 144 4.79 -16.93 -12.79
C TYR A 144 5.53 -15.62 -12.58
N LEU A 145 5.54 -15.13 -11.35
CA LEU A 145 6.31 -13.97 -10.94
C LEU A 145 7.64 -14.44 -10.36
N ASN A 146 8.73 -14.02 -10.99
CA ASN A 146 10.06 -14.33 -10.51
C ASN A 146 10.45 -13.29 -9.44
N LEU A 147 10.46 -13.70 -8.18
CA LEU A 147 10.73 -12.82 -7.04
C LEU A 147 12.23 -12.62 -6.76
N ASP A 148 13.11 -13.30 -7.52
CA ASP A 148 14.57 -13.21 -7.36
C ASP A 148 15.18 -11.94 -7.97
N SER A 149 14.36 -11.07 -8.56
CA SER A 149 14.80 -9.80 -9.13
C SER A 149 15.10 -8.76 -8.04
N THR A 150 16.19 -8.97 -7.30
CA THR A 150 16.69 -8.02 -6.30
C THR A 150 17.08 -6.70 -6.96
N GLY A 151 16.63 -5.56 -6.42
CA GLY A 151 17.10 -4.22 -6.82
C GLY A 151 16.21 -3.45 -7.80
N GLN A 152 15.05 -3.97 -8.21
CA GLN A 152 14.09 -3.18 -9.00
C GLN A 152 13.52 -1.97 -8.24
N GLY A 153 13.44 -2.07 -6.91
CA GLY A 153 12.94 -1.02 -6.03
C GLY A 153 14.00 -0.04 -5.50
N SER A 154 15.24 -0.11 -5.99
CA SER A 154 16.34 0.70 -5.48
C SER A 154 16.22 2.17 -5.92
N PRO A 155 16.77 3.12 -5.14
CA PRO A 155 16.80 4.54 -5.52
C PRO A 155 17.49 4.78 -6.87
N GLU A 156 18.53 4.01 -7.19
CA GLU A 156 19.30 4.12 -8.44
C GLU A 156 18.44 3.72 -9.64
N THR A 157 17.78 2.56 -9.57
CA THR A 157 16.90 2.07 -10.65
C THR A 157 15.73 3.02 -10.88
N ILE A 158 15.06 3.44 -9.80
CA ILE A 158 13.91 4.33 -9.89
C ILE A 158 14.33 5.73 -10.37
N GLY A 159 15.46 6.25 -9.90
CA GLY A 159 16.00 7.55 -10.35
C GLY A 159 16.33 7.54 -11.85
N GLY A 160 16.96 6.46 -12.34
CA GLY A 160 17.25 6.28 -13.77
C GLY A 160 15.97 6.25 -14.61
N ALA A 161 14.92 5.57 -14.15
CA ALA A 161 13.63 5.57 -14.83
C ALA A 161 12.95 6.94 -14.80
N LEU A 162 12.99 7.64 -13.65
CA LEU A 162 12.32 8.93 -13.43
C LEU A 162 12.86 10.02 -14.35
N PHE A 163 14.18 10.10 -14.50
CA PHE A 163 14.85 11.10 -15.35
C PHE A 163 15.19 10.60 -16.76
N GLY A 164 14.90 9.33 -17.06
CA GLY A 164 15.06 8.76 -18.40
C GLY A 164 13.72 8.65 -19.13
N SER A 165 12.91 7.67 -18.76
CA SER A 165 11.65 7.36 -19.44
C SER A 165 10.44 8.17 -18.93
N TRP A 166 10.49 8.65 -17.68
CA TRP A 166 9.36 9.29 -16.99
C TRP A 166 9.52 10.81 -16.81
N VAL A 167 10.35 11.45 -17.64
CA VAL A 167 10.63 12.90 -17.56
C VAL A 167 9.36 13.74 -17.72
N LEU A 168 8.50 13.41 -18.69
CA LEU A 168 7.27 14.17 -18.93
C LEU A 168 6.30 14.10 -17.73
N PRO A 169 5.98 12.91 -17.18
CA PRO A 169 5.22 12.82 -15.92
C PRO A 169 5.87 13.56 -14.75
N PHE A 170 7.20 13.52 -14.61
CA PHE A 170 7.92 14.25 -13.57
C PHE A 170 7.72 15.77 -13.68
N GLU A 171 7.85 16.33 -14.88
CA GLU A 171 7.61 17.76 -15.11
C GLU A 171 6.17 18.15 -14.79
N VAL A 172 5.18 17.36 -15.24
CA VAL A 172 3.77 17.61 -14.96
C VAL A 172 3.49 17.58 -13.45
N LEU A 173 4.08 16.63 -12.71
CA LEU A 173 3.97 16.58 -11.25
C LEU A 173 4.58 17.81 -10.58
N SER A 174 5.71 18.34 -11.09
CA SER A 174 6.32 19.55 -10.53
C SER A 174 5.41 20.78 -10.67
N VAL A 175 4.77 20.94 -11.83
CA VAL A 175 3.80 22.02 -12.08
C VAL A 175 2.53 21.81 -11.26
N LEU A 176 2.07 20.57 -11.10
CA LEU A 176 0.94 20.21 -10.26
C LEU A 176 1.20 20.59 -8.79
N LEU A 177 2.40 20.30 -8.26
CA LEU A 177 2.79 20.66 -6.89
C LEU A 177 2.87 22.18 -6.71
N LEU A 178 3.42 22.90 -7.70
CA LEU A 178 3.43 24.36 -7.70
C LEU A 178 2.00 24.93 -7.68
N ALA A 179 1.12 24.41 -8.54
CA ALA A 179 -0.27 24.83 -8.60
C ALA A 179 -1.02 24.51 -7.30
N ALA A 180 -0.78 23.35 -6.69
CA ALA A 180 -1.36 22.99 -5.40
C ALA A 180 -0.92 23.94 -4.27
N LEU A 181 0.36 24.32 -4.23
CA LEU A 181 0.88 25.29 -3.26
C LEU A 181 0.22 26.68 -3.45
N ILE A 182 0.17 27.17 -4.69
CA ILE A 182 -0.49 28.44 -5.00
C ILE A 182 -1.98 28.39 -4.61
N GLY A 183 -2.67 27.30 -4.93
CA GLY A 183 -4.07 27.08 -4.56
C GLY A 183 -4.30 27.09 -3.05
N ALA A 184 -3.47 26.37 -2.29
CA ALA A 184 -3.55 26.35 -0.83
C ALA A 184 -3.32 27.74 -0.21
N ILE A 185 -2.35 28.51 -0.73
CA ILE A 185 -2.09 29.88 -0.28
C ILE A 185 -3.29 30.78 -0.64
N ALA A 186 -3.80 30.72 -1.87
CA ALA A 186 -4.92 31.55 -2.30
C ALA A 186 -6.18 31.31 -1.45
N VAL A 187 -6.48 30.06 -1.09
CA VAL A 187 -7.63 29.69 -0.25
C VAL A 187 -7.48 30.16 1.21
N THR A 188 -6.25 30.15 1.73
CA THR A 188 -6.00 30.51 3.14
C THR A 188 -5.81 32.01 3.36
N ARG A 189 -5.56 32.78 2.30
CA ARG A 189 -5.51 34.25 2.36
C ARG A 189 -6.92 34.79 2.60
N ARG A 190 -7.08 35.55 3.69
CA ARG A 190 -8.29 36.34 3.95
C ARG A 190 -8.16 37.70 3.26
N ASP A 191 -9.20 38.14 2.57
CA ASP A 191 -9.27 39.46 1.96
C ASP A 191 -9.32 40.55 3.05
N VAL A 192 -8.16 41.11 3.38
CA VAL A 192 -8.05 42.30 4.22
C VAL A 192 -8.33 43.51 3.34
N GLY A 193 -9.60 43.78 3.03
CA GLY A 193 -9.92 44.92 2.17
C GLY A 193 -11.34 45.02 1.64
N ALA A 194 -12.35 45.09 2.50
CA ALA A 194 -13.61 45.73 2.13
C ALA A 194 -13.99 46.73 3.23
N PRO A 195 -13.71 48.03 3.05
CA PRO A 195 -14.27 49.06 3.92
C PRO A 195 -15.79 48.99 3.80
N GLY A 196 -16.47 48.78 4.92
CA GLY A 196 -17.91 48.84 5.01
C GLY A 196 -18.43 50.12 4.38
N ARG A 197 -19.24 49.99 3.33
CA ARG A 197 -20.17 51.05 2.94
C ARG A 197 -21.30 51.02 3.96
N ARG A 198 -21.33 52.11 4.72
CA ARG A 198 -22.26 52.54 5.76
C ARG A 198 -23.69 52.05 5.59
#